data_AF-A0A376FJB6-F1
#
_entry.id   AF-A0A376FJB6-F1
#
_cell.length_a   1.000
_cell.length_b   1.000
_cell.length_c   1.000
_cell.angle_alpha   90.00
_cell.angle_beta   90.00
_cell.angle_gamma   90.00
#
_symmetry.space_group_name_H-M   'P 1'
#
loop_
_entity.id
_entity.type
_entity.pdbx_description
1 polymer ?
#
loop_
_entity_poly.entity_id
_entity_poly.type
_entity_poly.pdbx_seq_one_letter_code
_entity_poly.pdbx_strand_id
1 'polypeptide(L)' 'MGEALLETLAERQFPVGDIYALARTDSAGEQLRFNGKSVMVQDAAAFDWTQAQLAFFAAALKRLLRTLKRRLTLAAW' A
#
# COMPACT_ATOMS: atom_id res chain seq x y z
N MET A 1 3.12 2.81 2.04
CA MET A 1 1.86 3.59 1.87
C MET A 1 0.68 2.90 2.54
N GLY A 2 0.53 1.57 2.45
CA GLY A 2 -0.53 0.84 3.16
C GLY A 2 -0.48 0.97 4.68
N GLU A 3 0.70 1.21 5.27
CA GLU A 3 0.86 1.46 6.72
C GLU A 3 0.00 2.62 7.25
N ALA A 4 -0.08 3.75 6.54
CA ALA A 4 -0.85 4.91 7.00
C ALA A 4 -2.36 4.58 7.09
N LEU A 5 -2.86 3.70 6.21
CA LEU A 5 -4.23 3.21 6.28
C LEU A 5 -4.43 2.32 7.51
N LEU A 6 -3.50 1.38 7.75
CA LEU A 6 -3.52 0.51 8.93
C LEU A 6 -3.47 1.31 10.24
N GLU A 7 -2.63 2.35 10.29
CA GLU A 7 -2.53 3.27 11.42
C GLU A 7 -3.84 4.02 11.64
N THR A 8 -4.44 4.58 10.59
CA THR A 8 -5.74 5.28 10.67
C THR A 8 -6.85 4.35 11.16
N LEU A 9 -6.88 3.09 10.71
CA LEU A 9 -7.86 2.10 11.17
C LEU A 9 -7.67 1.76 12.65
N ALA A 10 -6.43 1.68 13.11
CA ALA A 10 -6.10 1.41 14.51
C ALA A 10 -6.48 2.60 15.41
N GLU A 11 -6.13 3.84 15.01
CA GLU A 11 -6.46 5.06 15.75
C GLU A 11 -7.98 5.23 15.96
N ARG A 12 -8.76 4.91 14.93
CA ARG A 12 -10.23 5.00 14.99
C ARG A 12 -10.89 3.83 15.69
N GLN A 13 -10.11 2.87 16.22
CA GLN A 13 -10.61 1.63 16.81
C GLN A 13 -11.63 0.94 15.91
N PHE A 14 -11.38 0.95 14.60
CA PHE A 14 -12.34 0.44 13.64
C PHE A 14 -12.52 -1.07 13.89
N PRO A 15 -13.77 -1.55 14.08
CA PRO A 15 -14.01 -2.95 14.42
C PRO A 15 -13.67 -3.84 13.22
N VAL A 16 -12.51 -4.49 13.31
CA VAL A 16 -11.99 -5.45 12.35
C VAL A 16 -11.68 -6.74 13.08
N GLY A 17 -12.07 -7.87 12.50
CA GLY A 17 -11.74 -9.19 13.03
C GLY A 17 -10.28 -9.53 12.76
N ASP A 18 -10.04 -10.14 11.61
CA ASP A 18 -8.70 -10.51 11.15
C ASP A 18 -8.20 -9.52 10.09
N ILE A 19 -6.93 -9.11 10.23
CA ILE A 19 -6.25 -8.27 9.26
C ILE A 19 -5.19 -9.08 8.52
N TYR A 20 -5.25 -8.99 7.20
CA TYR A 20 -4.28 -9.57 6.29
C TYR A 20 -3.58 -8.45 5.52
N ALA A 21 -2.28 -8.28 5.74
CA ALA A 21 -1.47 -7.36 4.96
C ALA A 21 -1.00 -8.08 3.70
N LEU A 22 -1.35 -7.57 2.52
CA LEU A 22 -1.04 -8.18 1.23
C LEU A 22 -0.22 -7.22 0.37
N ALA A 23 0.86 -7.72 -0.22
CA ALA A 23 1.68 -6.97 -1.18
C ALA A 23 2.06 -7.85 -2.39
N ARG A 24 2.49 -7.22 -3.49
CA ARG A 24 3.00 -7.92 -4.67
C ARG A 24 4.53 -8.01 -4.60
N THR A 25 5.05 -9.20 -4.34
CA THR A 25 6.41 -9.69 -4.66
C THR A 25 7.64 -8.92 -4.11
N ASP A 26 7.65 -7.59 -4.00
CA ASP A 26 8.80 -6.80 -3.52
C ASP A 26 8.71 -6.41 -2.03
N SER A 27 7.50 -6.43 -1.45
CA SER A 27 7.26 -6.14 -0.02
C SER A 27 6.71 -7.32 0.78
N ALA A 28 6.69 -8.53 0.22
CA ALA A 28 6.29 -9.73 0.96
C ALA A 28 7.35 -10.11 2.01
N GLY A 29 6.93 -10.39 3.25
CA GLY A 29 7.80 -10.73 4.38
C GLY A 29 8.07 -9.60 5.38
N GLU A 30 7.60 -8.39 5.12
CA GLU A 30 7.65 -7.31 6.11
C GLU A 30 6.67 -7.59 7.27
N GLN A 31 7.00 -7.11 8.48
CA GLN A 31 6.10 -7.17 9.63
C GLN A 31 5.55 -5.79 9.94
N LEU A 32 4.23 -5.67 9.91
CA LEU A 32 3.51 -4.47 10.28
C LEU A 32 2.91 -4.62 11.67
N ARG A 33 2.90 -3.54 12.45
CA ARG A 33 2.18 -3.52 13.72
C ARG A 33 0.78 -2.97 13.52
N PHE A 34 -0.22 -3.73 13.94
CA PHE A 34 -1.61 -3.30 13.96
C PHE A 34 -2.24 -3.65 15.31
N ASN A 35 -2.74 -2.64 16.02
CA ASN A 35 -3.44 -2.81 17.30
C ASN A 35 -2.67 -3.70 18.32
N GLY A 36 -1.35 -3.48 18.43
CA GLY A 36 -0.47 -4.24 19.31
C GLY A 36 -0.09 -5.65 18.82
N LYS A 37 -0.63 -6.10 17.69
CA LYS A 37 -0.29 -7.39 17.05
C LYS A 37 0.68 -7.17 15.88
N SER A 38 1.59 -8.12 15.67
CA SER A 38 2.41 -8.18 14.46
C SER A 38 1.66 -8.92 13.37
N VAL A 39 1.46 -8.27 12.23
CA VAL A 39 0.84 -8.81 11.01
C VAL A 39 1.94 -8.97 9.97
N MET A 40 2.10 -10.19 9.45
CA MET A 40 3.06 -10.47 8.40
C MET A 40 2.46 -10.13 7.02
N VAL A 41 3.24 -9.44 6.20
CA VAL A 41 2.86 -9.15 4.82
C VAL A 41 2.99 -10.42 3.98
N GLN A 42 1.88 -10.88 3.41
CA GLN A 42 1.80 -12.06 2.57
C GLN A 42 1.71 -11.67 1.09
N ASP A 43 2.03 -12.61 0.20
CA ASP A 43 1.84 -12.41 -1.23
C ASP A 43 0.35 -12.45 -1.56
N ALA A 44 -0.15 -11.36 -2.17
CA ALA A 44 -1.53 -11.27 -2.64
C ALA A 44 -1.88 -12.37 -3.66
N ALA A 45 -0.89 -12.89 -4.41
CA ALA A 45 -1.11 -13.95 -5.40
C ALA A 45 -1.31 -15.33 -4.76
N ALA A 46 -0.75 -15.56 -3.57
CA ALA A 46 -0.85 -16.83 -2.84
C ALA A 46 -1.96 -16.82 -1.77
N PHE A 47 -2.61 -15.69 -1.56
CA PHE A 47 -3.61 -15.50 -0.51
C PHE A 47 -4.96 -16.14 -0.85
N ASP A 48 -5.59 -16.76 0.15
CA ASP A 48 -6.95 -17.27 0.08
C ASP A 48 -7.97 -16.14 0.31
N TRP A 49 -8.51 -15.61 -0.78
CA TRP A 49 -9.47 -14.50 -0.78
C TRP A 49 -10.81 -14.84 -0.10
N THR A 50 -11.11 -16.11 0.17
CA THR A 50 -12.34 -16.49 0.88
C THR A 50 -12.32 -16.07 2.35
N GLN A 51 -11.13 -15.81 2.90
CA GLN A 51 -10.95 -15.37 4.30
C GLN A 51 -11.20 -13.87 4.49
N ALA A 52 -11.19 -13.08 3.41
CA ALA A 52 -11.34 -11.63 3.48
C ALA A 52 -12.74 -11.18 3.03
N GLN A 53 -13.41 -10.42 3.89
CA GLN A 53 -14.72 -9.81 3.59
C GLN A 53 -14.58 -8.43 2.94
N LEU A 54 -13.48 -7.73 3.27
CA LEU A 54 -13.21 -6.38 2.80
C LEU A 54 -11.72 -6.27 2.47
N ALA A 55 -11.43 -5.71 1.30
CA ALA A 55 -10.07 -5.49 0.84
C ALA A 55 -9.86 -4.00 0.51
N PHE A 56 -8.78 -3.43 1.04
CA PHE A 56 -8.36 -2.06 0.74
C PHE A 56 -7.12 -2.08 -0.15
N PHE A 57 -7.15 -1.33 -1.24
CA PHE A 57 -6.04 -1.22 -2.18
C PHE A 57 -5.42 0.18 -2.09
N ALA A 58 -4.22 0.27 -1.51
CA ALA A 58 -3.45 1.51 -1.41
C ALA A 58 -2.32 1.53 -2.46
N ALA A 59 -2.68 1.60 -3.74
CA ALA A 59 -1.73 1.75 -4.83
C ALA A 59 -1.70 3.21 -5.30
N ALA A 60 -0.54 3.86 -5.22
CA ALA A 60 -0.35 5.16 -5.88
C ALA A 60 -0.12 4.94 -7.37
N LEU A 61 -0.88 5.64 -8.23
CA LEU A 61 -0.57 5.77 -9.65
C LEU A 61 0.74 6.57 -9.80
N LYS A 62 1.89 5.91 -9.67
CA LYS A 62 3.19 6.58 -9.82
C LYS A 62 3.56 6.67 -11.30
N ARG A 63 2.86 7.53 -12.03
CA ARG A 63 3.20 7.95 -13.40
C ARG A 63 2.36 9.20 -13.70
N LEU A 64 2.95 10.39 -13.86
CA LEU A 64 3.36 10.89 -15.17
C LEU A 64 4.03 12.26 -14.98
N LEU A 65 5.37 12.36 -14.97
CA LEU A 65 6.07 13.61 -15.33
C LEU A 65 7.51 13.27 -15.77
N ARG A 66 7.69 12.83 -17.02
CA ARG A 66 9.02 12.70 -17.64
C ARG A 66 9.22 13.56 -18.91
N THR A 67 8.29 14.46 -19.24
CA THR A 67 8.25 15.05 -20.60
C THR A 67 8.03 16.56 -20.67
N LEU A 68 8.53 17.37 -19.72
CA LEU A 68 8.43 18.85 -19.87
C LEU A 68 9.71 19.64 -19.58
N LYS A 69 10.88 19.01 -19.36
CA LYS A 69 12.13 19.74 -19.10
C LYS A 69 12.97 20.06 -20.35
N ARG A 70 12.47 19.81 -21.57
CA ARG A 70 13.25 19.91 -22.82
C ARG A 70 12.85 21.05 -23.76
N ARG A 71 12.11 22.06 -23.30
CA ARG A 71 11.65 23.20 -24.13
C ARG A 71 12.14 24.59 -23.70
N LEU A 72 13.02 24.71 -22.71
CA LEU A 72 13.47 26.01 -22.19
C LEU A 72 14.85 26.50 -22.70
N THR A 73 15.45 25.85 -23.70
CA THR A 73 16.79 26.21 -24.21
C THR A 73 16.85 26.74 -25.65
N LEU A 74 15.72 27.06 -26.29
CA LEU A 74 15.71 27.51 -27.69
C LEU A 74 15.14 28.93 -27.92
N ALA A 75 15.00 29.75 -26.87
CA ALA A 75 14.50 31.13 -27.00
C ALA A 75 15.50 32.20 -26.57
N ALA A 76 16.79 31.86 -26.51
CA ALA A 76 17.86 32.83 -26.35
C ALA A 76 18.94 32.48 -27.37
N TRP A 77 18.80 33.02 -28.58
CA TRP A 77 19.80 33.46 -29.56
C TRP A 77 19.05 33.89 -30.82
#